data_AF-A0A9X6STD6-F1
#
_entry.id   AF-A0A9X6STD6-F1
#
_cell.length_a   1.000
_cell.length_b   1.000
_cell.length_c   1.000
_cell.angle_alpha   90.00
_cell.angle_beta   90.00
_cell.angle_gamma   90.00
#
_symmetry.space_group_name_H-M   'P 1'
#
loop_
_entity.id
_entity.type
_entity.pdbx_description
1 polymer ?
#
loop_
_entity_poly.entity_id
_entity_poly.type
_entity_poly.pdbx_seq_one_letter_code
_entity_poly.pdbx_strand_id
1 'polypeptide(L)' 'MTKGFETKWHLEGKEEGKAEERRKIIFELLGLETSEDIIKRATGITDEQLEAFKEKFKKSKM' A
#
# COMPACT_ATOMS: atom_id res chain seq x y z
N MET A 1 -0.20 -12.85 34.78
CA MET A 1 -1.15 -12.43 33.73
C MET A 1 -0.43 -11.47 32.79
N THR A 2 0.28 -11.95 31.77
CA THR A 2 1.12 -11.09 30.89
C THR A 2 1.00 -11.43 29.40
N LYS A 3 0.13 -12.38 29.01
CA LYS A 3 0.02 -12.85 27.61
C LYS A 3 -0.76 -11.94 26.67
N GLY A 4 -1.35 -10.84 27.15
CA GLY A 4 -2.19 -9.95 26.34
C GLY A 4 -1.46 -8.84 25.60
N PHE A 5 -0.23 -8.51 26.00
CA PHE A 5 0.51 -7.37 25.43
C PHE A 5 1.30 -7.76 24.18
N GLU A 6 2.04 -8.88 24.19
CA GLU A 6 2.89 -9.30 23.06
C GLU A 6 2.12 -9.61 21.77
N THR A 7 0.87 -10.09 21.86
CA THR A 7 0.06 -10.42 20.68
C THR A 7 -0.38 -9.18 19.90
N LYS A 8 -0.52 -8.04 20.58
CA LYS A 8 -1.01 -6.79 19.97
C LYS A 8 0.03 -6.15 19.06
N TRP A 9 1.26 -6.04 19.53
CA TRP A 9 2.40 -5.52 18.76
C TRP A 9 2.74 -6.37 17.53
N HIS A 10 2.56 -7.68 17.61
CA HIS A 10 2.76 -8.59 16.47
C HIS A 10 1.66 -8.52 15.41
N LEU A 11 0.45 -8.09 15.76
CA LEU A 11 -0.63 -7.83 14.81
C LEU A 11 -0.44 -6.47 14.13
N GLU A 12 -0.14 -5.42 14.90
CA GLU A 12 0.12 -4.07 14.38
C GLU A 12 1.30 -4.08 13.39
N GLY A 13 2.42 -4.71 13.74
CA GLY A 13 3.58 -4.81 12.84
C GLY A 13 3.33 -5.67 11.57
N LYS A 14 2.40 -6.64 11.62
CA LYS A 14 1.99 -7.42 10.43
C LYS A 14 1.09 -6.63 9.50
N GLU A 15 0.25 -5.75 10.03
CA GLU A 15 -0.61 -4.88 9.23
C GLU A 15 0.19 -3.74 8.58
N GLU A 16 1.15 -3.15 9.31
CA GLU A 16 2.08 -2.15 8.76
C GLU A 16 2.95 -2.72 7.64
N GLY A 17 3.51 -3.92 7.81
CA GLY A 17 4.30 -4.58 6.75
C GLY A 17 3.49 -4.78 5.46
N LYS A 18 2.24 -5.24 5.59
CA LYS A 18 1.33 -5.41 4.45
C LYS A 18 0.94 -4.09 3.78
N ALA A 19 0.79 -3.01 4.55
CA ALA A 19 0.50 -1.69 4.01
C ALA A 19 1.69 -1.13 3.21
N GLU A 20 2.92 -1.33 3.72
CA GLU A 20 4.13 -0.94 3.01
C GLU A 20 4.34 -1.75 1.72
N GLU A 21 4.18 -3.07 1.78
CA GLU A 21 4.26 -3.93 0.58
C GLU A 21 3.23 -3.53 -0.47
N ARG A 22 1.97 -3.30 -0.06
CA ARG A 22 0.91 -2.83 -0.97
C ARG A 22 1.30 -1.50 -1.62
N ARG A 23 1.88 -0.57 -0.85
CA ARG A 23 2.37 0.69 -1.38
C ARG A 23 3.47 0.48 -2.42
N LYS A 24 4.47 -0.36 -2.15
CA LYS A 24 5.54 -0.66 -3.12
C LYS A 24 4.98 -1.20 -4.43
N ILE A 25 4.07 -2.18 -4.36
CA ILE A 25 3.41 -2.76 -5.53
C ILE A 25 2.68 -1.69 -6.35
N ILE A 26 1.93 -0.79 -5.71
CA ILE A 26 1.23 0.29 -6.41
C ILE A 26 2.23 1.18 -7.16
N PHE A 27 3.34 1.56 -6.53
CA PHE A 27 4.37 2.40 -7.15
C PHE A 27 5.07 1.70 -8.32
N GLU A 28 5.36 0.40 -8.20
CA GLU A 28 5.93 -0.40 -9.29
C GLU A 28 4.98 -0.49 -10.48
N LEU A 29 3.70 -0.80 -10.23
CA LEU A 29 2.69 -0.89 -11.30
C LEU A 29 2.46 0.47 -11.99
N LEU A 30 2.45 1.57 -11.23
CA LEU A 30 2.41 2.93 -11.79
C LEU A 30 3.64 3.24 -12.64
N GLY A 31 4.83 2.82 -12.19
CA GLY A 31 6.09 2.97 -12.93
C GLY A 31 6.15 2.16 -14.22
N LEU A 32 5.45 1.03 -14.28
CA LEU A 32 5.25 0.21 -15.48
C LEU A 32 4.13 0.72 -16.40
N GLU A 33 3.54 1.88 -16.09
CA GLU A 33 2.39 2.45 -16.83
C GLU A 33 1.21 1.48 -16.94
N THR A 34 1.03 0.65 -15.90
CA THR A 34 -0.04 -0.35 -15.84
C THR A 34 -1.40 0.33 -15.78
N SER A 35 -2.40 -0.28 -16.43
CA SER A 35 -3.79 0.19 -16.38
C SER A 35 -4.31 0.30 -14.94
N GLU A 36 -5.00 1.40 -14.67
CA GLU A 36 -5.57 1.74 -13.35
C GLU A 36 -6.52 0.68 -12.82
N ASP A 37 -7.31 0.06 -13.71
CA ASP A 37 -8.20 -1.05 -13.37
C ASP A 37 -7.44 -2.26 -12.82
N ILE A 38 -6.29 -2.57 -13.40
CA ILE A 38 -5.43 -3.68 -12.96
C ILE A 38 -4.84 -3.34 -11.59
N ILE A 39 -4.37 -2.10 -11.39
CA ILE A 39 -3.81 -1.64 -10.12
C ILE A 39 -4.86 -1.76 -9.01
N LYS A 40 -6.08 -1.27 -9.24
CA LYS A 40 -7.18 -1.36 -8.28
C LYS A 40 -7.55 -2.81 -7.96
N ARG A 41 -7.65 -3.69 -8.97
CA ARG A 41 -7.96 -5.11 -8.75
C ARG A 41 -6.85 -5.84 -8.00
N ALA A 42 -5.58 -5.57 -8.32
CA ALA A 42 -4.43 -6.23 -7.70
C ALA A 42 -4.20 -5.79 -6.25
N THR A 43 -4.51 -4.54 -5.94
CA THR A 43 -4.16 -3.93 -4.63
C THR A 43 -5.38 -3.69 -3.74
N GLY A 44 -6.59 -3.83 -4.30
CA GLY A 44 -7.86 -3.63 -3.59
C GLY A 44 -8.08 -2.20 -3.12
N ILE A 45 -7.48 -1.21 -3.79
CA ILE A 45 -7.61 0.21 -3.44
C ILE A 45 -8.76 0.87 -4.21
N THR A 46 -9.27 1.95 -3.63
CA THR A 46 -10.27 2.82 -4.24
C THR A 46 -9.65 3.78 -5.25
N ASP A 47 -10.48 4.40 -6.09
CA ASP A 47 -10.07 5.44 -7.04
C ASP A 47 -9.42 6.64 -6.32
N GLU A 48 -9.99 7.10 -5.21
CA GLU A 48 -9.43 8.21 -4.41
C GLU A 48 -8.02 7.88 -3.87
N GLN A 49 -7.81 6.64 -3.42
CA GLN A 49 -6.49 6.19 -2.96
C GLN A 49 -5.51 6.11 -4.12
N LEU A 50 -5.93 5.62 -5.28
CA LEU A 50 -5.09 5.56 -6.47
C LEU A 50 -4.65 6.96 -6.93
N GLU A 51 -5.54 7.94 -6.94
CA GLU A 51 -5.20 9.34 -7.25
C GLU A 51 -4.16 9.89 -6.27
N ALA A 52 -4.34 9.67 -4.96
CA ALA A 52 -3.37 10.09 -3.95
C ALA A 52 -1.98 9.43 -4.18
N PHE A 53 -1.95 8.17 -4.63
CA PHE A 53 -0.70 7.50 -4.99
C PHE A 53 -0.07 8.06 -6.26
N LYS A 54 -0.85 8.39 -7.29
CA LYS A 54 -0.35 9.05 -8.51
C LYS A 54 0.24 10.42 -8.22
N GLU A 55 -0.39 11.24 -7.38
CA GLU A 55 0.16 12.53 -6.98
C GLU A 55 1.51 12.39 -6.27
N LYS A 56 1.61 11.42 -5.33
CA LYS A 56 2.87 11.11 -4.66
C LYS A 56 3.92 10.57 -5.63
N PHE A 57 3.52 9.72 -6.57
CA PHE A 57 4.41 9.18 -7.59
C PHE A 57 4.99 10.28 -8.49
N LYS A 58 4.17 11.22 -8.94
CA LYS A 58 4.60 12.41 -9.71
C LYS A 58 5.60 13.27 -8.93
N LYS A 59 5.32 13.53 -7.64
CA LYS A 59 6.23 14.29 -6.76
C LYS A 59 7.57 13.59 -6.51
N SER A 60 7.62 12.26 -6.59
CA SER A 60 8.85 11.48 -6.36
C SER A 60 9.76 11.38 -7.59
N LYS A 61 9.27 11.72 -8.79
CA LYS A 61 10.05 11.74 -10.04
C LYS A 61 10.63 13.12 -10.37
N MET A 62 10.20 14.18 -9.67
CA MET A 62 10.82 15.51 -9.69
C MET A 62 11.95 15.59 -8.68
#